data_AF-A0AAI9H452-F1
#
_entry.id   AF-A0AAI9H452-F1
#
_cell.length_a   1.000
_cell.length_b   1.000
_cell.length_c   1.000
_cell.angle_alpha   90.00
_cell.angle_beta   90.00
_cell.angle_gamma   90.00
#
_symmetry.space_group_name_H-M   'P 1'
#
loop_
_entity.id
_entity.type
_entity.pdbx_description
1 polymer ?
#
loop_
_entity_poly.entity_id
_entity_poly.type
_entity_poly.pdbx_seq_one_letter_code
_entity_poly.pdbx_strand_id
1 'polypeptide(L)'
;MIYRLATPEDYEYIPEINLWELSFDKRPVRGVRCEDPVIGSQIYNKTRQKFILHKQTEKRRKQKFFRLKNISWDGIFDWCLSKGTPEECDLIIQLYYAKDKDEHYSILNKL
;
A
#
# COMPACT_ATOMS: atom_id res chain seq x y z
N MET A 1 14.88 -9.09 -7.33
CA MET A 1 15.41 -7.84 -6.76
C MET A 1 16.08 -8.20 -5.45
N ILE A 2 17.41 -8.31 -5.46
CA ILE A 2 18.22 -8.59 -4.28
C ILE A 2 18.44 -7.25 -3.60
N TYR A 3 18.20 -7.16 -2.29
CA TYR A 3 18.44 -5.94 -1.52
C TYR A 3 19.59 -6.21 -0.56
N ARG A 4 20.56 -5.29 -0.51
CA ARG A 4 21.65 -5.33 0.47
C ARG A 4 21.08 -5.05 1.87
N LEU A 5 21.40 -5.91 2.81
CA LEU A 5 21.20 -5.64 4.24
C LEU A 5 22.34 -4.73 4.72
N ALA A 6 22.01 -3.78 5.58
CA ALA A 6 23.02 -2.97 6.26
C ALA A 6 23.69 -3.80 7.36
N THR A 7 25.01 -3.67 7.47
CA THR A 7 25.77 -4.08 8.66
C THR A 7 26.31 -2.84 9.39
N PRO A 8 26.76 -2.95 10.65
CA PRO A 8 27.34 -1.82 11.38
C PRO A 8 28.55 -1.19 10.66
N GLU A 9 29.32 -1.99 9.92
CA GLU A 9 30.50 -1.55 9.17
C GLU A 9 30.15 -0.70 7.93
N ASP A 10 28.88 -0.72 7.51
CA ASP A 10 28.42 0.11 6.40
C ASP A 10 28.22 1.58 6.79
N TYR A 11 28.36 1.92 8.07
CA TYR A 11 28.16 3.28 8.59
C TYR A 11 29.45 4.08 8.66
N GLU A 12 29.36 5.34 8.24
CA GLU A 12 30.40 6.34 8.33
C GLU A 12 29.95 7.43 9.31
N TYR A 13 30.82 7.79 10.25
CA TYR A 13 30.53 8.85 11.20
C TYR A 13 30.66 10.22 10.54
N ILE A 14 29.65 11.08 10.72
CA ILE A 14 29.57 12.44 10.19
C ILE A 14 29.71 13.42 11.35
N PRO A 15 30.89 14.05 11.52
CA PRO A 15 31.16 14.97 12.64
C PRO A 15 30.25 16.19 12.66
N GLU A 16 29.84 16.70 11.48
CA GLU A 16 29.05 17.93 11.34
C GLU A 16 27.66 17.83 11.98
N ILE A 17 27.11 16.62 12.03
CA ILE A 17 25.79 16.34 12.59
C ILE A 17 25.84 15.39 13.79
N ASN A 18 27.04 14.97 14.21
CA ASN A 18 27.28 14.02 15.30
C ASN A 18 26.46 12.72 15.18
N LEU A 19 26.34 12.18 13.97
CA LEU A 19 25.61 10.94 13.68
C LEU A 19 26.38 10.05 12.74
N TRP A 20 26.09 8.75 12.80
CA TRP A 20 26.50 7.77 11.81
C TRP A 20 25.52 7.74 10.64
N GLU A 21 26.03 7.57 9.42
CA GLU A 21 25.22 7.46 8.21
C GLU A 21 25.67 6.28 7.34
N LEU A 22 24.72 5.56 6.74
CA LEU A 22 25.04 4.51 5.77
C LEU A 22 25.80 5.06 4.56
N SER A 23 26.87 4.38 4.16
CA SER A 23 27.68 4.71 2.97
C SER A 23 26.92 4.54 1.65
N PHE A 24 26.04 3.54 1.55
CA PHE A 24 25.41 3.14 0.29
C PHE A 24 23.95 3.62 0.11
N ASP A 25 23.28 4.13 1.14
CA ASP A 25 21.91 4.63 1.06
C ASP A 25 21.79 5.95 1.82
N LYS A 26 21.47 7.04 1.12
CA LYS A 26 21.36 8.41 1.66
C LYS A 26 19.92 8.92 1.68
N ARG A 27 18.94 8.05 1.43
CA ARG A 27 17.52 8.43 1.44
C ARG A 27 17.04 8.72 2.86
N PRO A 28 15.97 9.51 3.05
CA PRO A 28 15.40 9.78 4.37
C PRO A 28 14.59 8.58 4.90
N VAL A 29 15.24 7.44 5.07
CA VAL A 29 14.66 6.20 5.59
C VAL A 29 15.15 5.99 7.02
N ARG A 30 14.27 5.47 7.90
CA ARG A 30 14.65 5.14 9.28
C ARG A 30 15.85 4.18 9.31
N GLY A 31 16.83 4.50 10.15
CA GLY A 31 18.07 3.73 10.29
C GLY A 31 19.18 4.14 9.32
N VAL A 32 18.94 5.00 8.33
CA VAL A 32 20.02 5.52 7.47
C VAL A 32 20.98 6.40 8.25
N ARG A 33 20.45 7.28 9.10
CA ARG A 33 21.22 8.02 10.11
C ARG A 33 20.87 7.53 11.51
N CYS A 34 21.86 7.36 12.36
CA CYS A 34 21.68 6.87 13.73
C CYS A 34 22.83 7.32 14.65
N GLU A 35 22.61 7.23 15.96
CA GLU A 35 23.64 7.45 16.97
C GLU A 35 24.55 6.22 17.15
N ASP A 36 24.00 5.03 16.91
CA ASP A 36 24.70 3.75 17.05
C ASP A 36 24.49 2.89 15.78
N PRO A 37 25.56 2.54 15.03
CA PRO A 37 25.51 1.67 13.85
C PRO A 37 24.87 0.29 14.07
N VAL A 38 25.01 -0.29 15.26
CA VAL A 38 24.43 -1.60 15.58
C VAL A 38 22.91 -1.51 15.60
N ILE A 39 22.38 -0.51 16.30
CA ILE A 39 20.94 -0.25 16.36
C ILE A 39 20.43 0.24 14.99
N GLY A 40 21.19 1.12 14.33
CA GLY A 40 20.88 1.67 13.02
C GLY A 40 20.65 0.59 11.97
N SER A 41 21.59 -0.36 11.86
CA SER A 41 21.52 -1.46 10.89
C SER A 41 20.26 -2.32 11.10
N GLN A 42 19.92 -2.62 12.35
CA GLN A 42 18.70 -3.37 12.70
C GLN A 42 17.43 -2.62 12.28
N ILE A 43 17.36 -1.32 12.58
CA ILE A 43 16.23 -0.46 12.23
C ILE A 43 16.08 -0.36 10.71
N TYR A 44 17.19 -0.12 9.99
CA TYR A 44 17.20 -0.03 8.54
C TYR A 44 16.71 -1.32 7.89
N ASN A 45 17.26 -2.47 8.32
CA ASN A 45 16.88 -3.79 7.79
C ASN A 45 15.41 -4.11 8.05
N LYS A 46 14.90 -3.83 9.25
CA LYS A 46 13.48 -4.01 9.59
C LYS A 46 12.57 -3.13 8.76
N THR A 47 12.96 -1.87 8.55
CA THR A 47 12.21 -0.92 7.72
C THR A 47 12.17 -1.39 6.26
N ARG A 48 13.30 -1.89 5.75
CA ARG A 48 13.40 -2.44 4.40
C ARG A 48 12.52 -3.67 4.20
N GLN A 49 12.51 -4.59 5.17
CA GLN A 49 11.64 -5.77 5.13
C GLN A 49 10.16 -5.41 5.08
N LYS A 50 9.71 -4.43 5.88
CA LYS A 50 8.31 -3.94 5.83
C LYS A 50 7.94 -3.40 4.45
N PHE A 51 8.82 -2.61 3.85
CA PHE A 51 8.59 -2.07 2.51
C PHE A 51 8.49 -3.17 1.45
N ILE A 52 9.37 -4.17 1.52
CA ILE A 52 9.34 -5.34 0.62
C ILE A 52 8.03 -6.10 0.77
N LEU A 53 7.61 -6.36 2.01
CA LEU A 53 6.36 -7.05 2.31
C LEU A 53 5.16 -6.28 1.72
N HIS A 54 5.09 -4.97 1.95
CA HIS A 54 4.04 -4.13 1.35
C HIS A 54 4.03 -4.20 -0.17
N LYS A 55 5.19 -4.09 -0.82
CA LYS A 55 5.30 -4.18 -2.28
C LYS A 55 4.85 -5.55 -2.80
N GLN A 56 5.18 -6.63 -2.10
CA GLN A 56 4.72 -7.98 -2.44
C GLN A 56 3.21 -8.13 -2.25
N THR A 57 2.66 -7.64 -1.14
CA THR A 57 1.22 -7.64 -0.88
C THR A 57 0.47 -6.85 -1.95
N GLU A 58 0.95 -5.67 -2.32
CA GLU A 58 0.38 -4.86 -3.41
C GLU A 58 0.47 -5.57 -4.77
N LYS A 59 1.59 -6.23 -5.07
CA LYS A 59 1.72 -7.04 -6.28
C LYS A 59 0.71 -8.19 -6.30
N ARG A 60 0.56 -8.91 -5.18
CA ARG A 60 -0.43 -9.98 -5.02
C ARG A 60 -1.86 -9.45 -5.14
N ARG A 61 -2.15 -8.28 -4.56
CA ARG A 61 -3.45 -7.60 -4.72
C ARG A 61 -3.72 -7.26 -6.18
N LYS A 62 -2.78 -6.65 -6.89
CA LYS A 62 -2.92 -6.36 -8.33
C LYS A 62 -3.06 -7.61 -9.21
N GLN A 63 -2.50 -8.75 -8.79
CA GLN A 63 -2.67 -10.03 -9.48
C GLN A 63 -4.03 -10.68 -9.19
N LYS A 64 -4.57 -10.49 -7.99
CA LYS A 64 -5.88 -11.05 -7.58
C LYS A 64 -7.06 -10.15 -7.96
N PHE A 65 -6.86 -8.84 -7.99
CA PHE A 65 -7.81 -7.85 -8.47
C PHE A 65 -7.52 -7.56 -9.93
N PHE A 66 -8.24 -8.23 -10.82
CA PHE A 66 -8.47 -7.67 -12.14
C PHE A 66 -9.20 -6.34 -11.94
N ARG A 67 -8.60 -5.23 -12.36
CA ARG A 67 -9.39 -4.02 -12.61
C ARG A 67 -10.41 -4.45 -13.67
N LEU A 68 -11.68 -4.53 -13.28
CA LEU A 68 -12.78 -4.55 -14.24
C LEU A 68 -12.64 -3.27 -15.06
N LYS A 69 -11.98 -3.36 -16.22
CA LYS A 69 -11.76 -2.19 -17.10
C LYS A 69 -13.10 -1.63 -17.54
N ASN A 70 -14.10 -2.51 -17.65
CA ASN A 70 -15.49 -2.19 -17.84
C ASN A 70 -16.28 -2.95 -16.77
N ILE A 71 -16.61 -2.28 -15.66
CA ILE A 71 -17.83 -2.67 -14.96
C ILE A 71 -18.95 -2.35 -15.96
N SER A 72 -19.46 -3.35 -16.68
CA SER A 72 -20.70 -3.15 -17.41
C SER A 72 -21.82 -3.13 -16.38
N TRP A 73 -22.62 -2.08 -16.41
CA TRP A 73 -23.86 -2.05 -15.65
C TRP A 73 -24.72 -3.27 -15.97
N ASP A 74 -24.70 -3.74 -17.22
CA ASP A 74 -25.35 -4.99 -17.63
C ASP A 74 -24.90 -6.19 -16.79
N GLY A 75 -23.60 -6.35 -16.53
CA GLY A 75 -23.08 -7.46 -15.73
C GLY A 75 -23.42 -7.34 -14.24
N ILE A 76 -23.54 -6.11 -13.73
CA ILE A 76 -24.04 -5.86 -12.38
C ILE A 76 -25.53 -6.19 -12.30
N PHE A 77 -26.33 -5.75 -13.28
CA PHE A 77 -27.77 -6.01 -13.30
C PHE A 77 -28.08 -7.50 -13.50
N ASP A 78 -27.31 -8.22 -14.32
CA ASP A 78 -27.42 -9.69 -14.45
C ASP A 78 -27.15 -10.40 -13.11
N TRP A 79 -26.21 -9.89 -12.32
CA TRP A 79 -25.97 -10.40 -10.97
C TRP A 79 -27.12 -10.06 -10.01
N CYS A 80 -27.62 -8.82 -10.01
CA CYS A 80 -28.77 -8.41 -9.21
C CYS A 80 -29.98 -9.31 -9.47
N LEU A 81 -30.29 -9.54 -10.75
CA LEU A 81 -31.43 -10.36 -11.17
C LEU A 81 -31.28 -11.84 -10.80
N SER A 82 -30.05 -12.36 -10.71
CA SER A 82 -29.80 -13.78 -10.43
C SER A 82 -29.59 -14.10 -8.96
N LYS A 83 -28.98 -13.18 -8.18
CA LYS A 83 -28.49 -13.47 -6.83
C LYS A 83 -28.62 -12.33 -5.82
N GLY A 84 -28.90 -11.10 -6.25
CA GLY A 84 -28.92 -9.94 -5.34
C GLY A 84 -30.09 -10.01 -4.37
N THR A 85 -29.87 -9.62 -3.11
CA THR A 85 -30.99 -9.39 -2.19
C THR A 85 -31.73 -8.10 -2.57
N PRO A 86 -33.00 -7.92 -2.13
CA PRO A 86 -33.73 -6.67 -2.36
C PRO A 86 -32.95 -5.42 -1.91
N GLU A 87 -32.26 -5.50 -0.77
CA GLU A 87 -31.46 -4.40 -0.22
C GLU A 87 -30.21 -4.11 -1.05
N GLU A 88 -29.51 -5.14 -1.51
CA GLU A 88 -28.33 -5.00 -2.38
C GLU A 88 -28.72 -4.42 -3.75
N CYS A 89 -29.85 -4.86 -4.31
CA CYS A 89 -30.38 -4.35 -5.57
C CYS A 89 -30.74 -2.87 -5.47
N ASP A 90 -31.38 -2.46 -4.36
CA ASP A 90 -31.75 -1.06 -4.14
C ASP A 90 -30.50 -0.16 -4.01
N LEU A 91 -29.48 -0.61 -3.28
CA LEU A 91 -28.21 0.13 -3.17
C LEU A 91 -27.51 0.28 -4.53
N ILE A 92 -27.54 -0.75 -5.37
CA ILE A 92 -26.97 -0.70 -6.72
C ILE A 92 -27.74 0.28 -7.62
N ILE A 93 -29.07 0.32 -7.52
CA ILE A 93 -29.90 1.31 -8.24
C ILE A 93 -29.57 2.73 -7.77
N GLN A 94 -29.46 2.95 -6.47
CA GLN A 94 -29.06 4.26 -5.92
C GLN A 94 -27.66 4.65 -6.42
N LEU A 95 -26.73 3.69 -6.49
CA LEU A 95 -25.37 3.93 -6.96
C LEU A 95 -25.33 4.23 -8.48
N TYR A 96 -26.23 3.65 -9.27
CA TYR A 96 -26.40 3.94 -10.70
C TYR A 96 -26.90 5.37 -10.96
N TYR A 97 -27.84 5.84 -10.13
CA TYR A 97 -28.45 7.17 -10.27
C TYR A 97 -27.80 8.28 -9.43
N ALA A 98 -26.70 7.98 -8.72
CA ALA A 98 -25.98 8.97 -7.92
C ALA A 98 -25.50 10.14 -8.77
N LYS A 99 -25.80 11.37 -8.34
CA LYS A 99 -25.58 12.59 -9.14
C LYS A 99 -24.19 13.17 -8.96
N ASP A 100 -23.56 12.90 -7.82
CA ASP A 100 -22.23 13.39 -7.48
C ASP A 100 -21.35 12.32 -6.82
N LYS A 101 -20.06 12.64 -6.67
CA LYS A 101 -19.08 11.71 -6.10
C LYS A 101 -19.33 11.43 -4.62
N ASP A 102 -19.87 12.38 -3.88
CA ASP A 102 -20.04 12.26 -2.43
C ASP A 102 -21.23 11.35 -2.10
N GLU A 103 -22.31 11.46 -2.87
CA GLU A 103 -23.46 10.56 -2.87
C GLU A 103 -23.03 9.14 -3.29
N HIS A 104 -22.24 9.04 -4.36
CA HIS A 104 -21.69 7.77 -4.80
C HIS A 104 -20.84 7.08 -3.71
N TYR A 105 -19.97 7.82 -3.00
CA TYR A 105 -19.18 7.24 -1.90
C TYR A 105 -20.01 6.93 -0.66
N SER A 106 -21.04 7.73 -0.36
CA SER A 106 -21.96 7.48 0.76
C SER A 106 -22.75 6.18 0.57
N ILE A 107 -23.20 5.90 -0.66
CA ILE A 107 -23.91 4.65 -0.99
C ILE A 107 -22.94 3.46 -1.01
N LEU A 108 -21.74 3.64 -1.58
CA LEU A 108 -20.71 2.59 -1.61
C LEU A 108 -20.31 2.11 -0.21
N ASN A 109 -20.30 3.00 0.79
CA ASN A 109 -19.98 2.64 2.19
C ASN A 109 -21.08 1.80 2.87
N LYS A 110 -22.24 1.62 2.23
CA LYS A 110 -23.38 0.83 2.72
C LYS A 110 -23.50 -0.55 2.06
N LEU A 111 -22.75 -0.77 0.97
CA LEU A 111 -22.55 -2.08 0.33
C LEU A 111 -21.46 -2.86 1.09
#